data_AF-A0A8H4SNK4-F1
#
_entry.id   AF-A0A8H4SNK4-F1
#
_cell.length_a   1.000
_cell.length_b   1.000
_cell.length_c   1.000
_cell.angle_alpha   90.00
_cell.angle_beta   90.00
_cell.angle_gamma   90.00
#
_symmetry.space_group_name_H-M   'P 1'
#
loop_
_entity.id
_entity.type
_entity.pdbx_description
1 polymer ?
#
loop_
_entity_poly.entity_id
_entity_poly.type
_entity_poly.pdbx_seq_one_letter_code
_entity_poly.pdbx_strand_id
1 'polypeptide(L)'
;MAAGRPIFGFLALFFTAGALVLMFLTFLAGVNNHVPLNEIYFLQADTSNLPGAPSTSRWTFWNICSVSDGDSQCGSVHPDFPFDPPSSRNFGTTTNVPGAFIG
;
A
#
# COMPACT_ATOMS: atom_id res chain seq x y z
N MET A 1 3.49 -26.11 37.44
CA MET A 1 3.99 -24.75 37.08
C MET A 1 5.25 -24.74 36.18
N ALA A 2 5.79 -25.89 35.72
CA ALA A 2 7.07 -25.91 34.98
C ALA A 2 6.96 -25.66 33.46
N ALA A 3 5.82 -25.98 32.81
CA ALA A 3 5.67 -25.86 31.35
C ALA A 3 5.23 -24.46 30.87
N GLY A 4 4.67 -23.60 31.74
CA GLY A 4 4.14 -22.31 31.31
C GLY A 4 5.22 -21.36 30.77
N ARG A 5 6.39 -21.31 31.42
CA ARG A 5 7.50 -20.42 31.07
C ARG A 5 8.04 -20.65 29.64
N PRO A 6 8.39 -21.88 29.21
CA PRO A 6 8.85 -22.11 27.85
C PRO A 6 7.76 -21.89 26.79
N ILE A 7 6.48 -22.20 27.11
CA ILE A 7 5.36 -21.97 26.18
C ILE A 7 5.16 -20.48 25.90
N PHE A 8 5.13 -19.64 26.94
CA PHE A 8 5.02 -18.19 26.76
C PHE A 8 6.22 -17.60 26.02
N GLY A 9 7.43 -18.10 26.29
CA GLY A 9 8.63 -17.69 25.53
C GLY A 9 8.54 -18.02 24.04
N PHE A 10 8.10 -19.24 23.72
CA PHE A 10 7.90 -19.65 22.32
C PHE A 10 6.82 -18.82 21.63
N LEU A 11 5.67 -18.59 22.29
CA LEU A 11 4.60 -17.77 21.73
C LEU A 11 5.06 -16.33 21.48
N ALA A 12 5.81 -15.73 22.42
CA ALA A 12 6.35 -14.38 22.24
C ALA A 12 7.29 -14.29 21.02
N LEU A 13 8.20 -15.27 20.86
CA LEU A 13 9.08 -15.34 19.69
C LEU A 13 8.30 -15.55 18.39
N PHE A 14 7.30 -16.43 18.39
CA PHE A 14 6.46 -16.70 17.23
C PHE A 14 5.71 -15.44 16.78
N PHE A 15 5.04 -14.74 17.69
CA PHE A 15 4.34 -13.50 17.36
C PHE A 15 5.28 -12.37 16.94
N THR A 16 6.47 -12.28 17.55
CA THR A 16 7.48 -11.30 17.15
C THR A 16 8.00 -11.57 15.73
N ALA A 17 8.32 -12.84 15.42
CA ALA A 17 8.74 -13.23 14.09
C ALA A 17 7.63 -12.96 13.05
N GLY A 18 6.39 -13.29 13.37
CA GLY A 18 5.23 -12.98 12.54
C GLY A 18 5.07 -11.48 12.30
N ALA A 19 5.20 -10.65 13.33
CA ALA A 19 5.14 -9.20 13.20
C ALA A 19 6.24 -8.66 12.27
N LEU A 20 7.47 -9.15 12.41
CA LEU A 20 8.58 -8.77 11.52
C LEU A 20 8.29 -9.14 10.06
N VAL A 21 7.81 -10.36 9.80
CA VAL A 21 7.43 -10.78 8.44
C VAL A 21 6.34 -9.87 7.86
N LEU A 22 5.29 -9.58 8.64
CA LEU A 22 4.22 -8.69 8.20
C LEU A 22 4.73 -7.26 7.93
N MET A 23 5.64 -6.74 8.76
CA MET A 23 6.29 -5.45 8.52
C MET A 23 7.11 -5.45 7.23
N PHE A 24 7.87 -6.52 6.94
CA PHE A 24 8.59 -6.62 5.68
C PHE A 24 7.65 -6.69 4.48
N LEU A 25 6.55 -7.44 4.59
CA LEU A 25 5.55 -7.53 3.54
C LEU A 25 4.87 -6.18 3.28
N THR A 26 4.56 -5.40 4.32
CA THR A 26 4.02 -4.04 4.11
C THR A 26 5.05 -3.11 3.49
N PHE A 27 6.32 -3.18 3.91
CA PHE A 27 7.40 -2.42 3.27
C PHE A 27 7.64 -2.82 1.81
N LEU A 28 7.42 -4.07 1.43
CA LEU A 28 7.64 -4.55 0.06
C LEU A 28 6.38 -4.45 -0.83
N ALA A 29 5.26 -4.00 -0.27
CA ALA A 29 4.01 -3.80 -0.99
C ALA A 29 4.20 -2.89 -2.22
N GLY A 30 3.78 -3.35 -3.40
CA GLY A 30 3.90 -2.59 -4.65
C GLY A 30 5.30 -2.51 -5.27
N VAL A 31 6.28 -3.25 -4.73
CA VAL A 31 7.62 -3.33 -5.33
C VAL A 31 7.63 -4.15 -6.62
N ASN A 32 6.73 -5.13 -6.74
CA ASN A 32 6.53 -5.90 -7.96
C ASN A 32 5.05 -6.30 -8.14
N ASN A 33 4.72 -6.80 -9.33
CA ASN A 33 3.35 -7.21 -9.69
C ASN A 33 3.10 -8.70 -9.43
N HIS A 34 3.74 -9.27 -8.39
CA HIS A 34 3.58 -10.68 -8.02
C HIS A 34 3.01 -10.83 -6.61
N VAL A 35 2.16 -11.85 -6.43
CA VAL A 35 1.64 -12.24 -5.12
C VAL A 35 2.79 -12.60 -4.18
N PRO A 36 2.78 -12.12 -2.92
CA PRO A 36 1.71 -11.36 -2.26
C PRO A 36 1.84 -9.83 -2.36
N LEU A 37 2.89 -9.30 -2.99
CA LEU A 37 3.24 -7.87 -2.91
C LEU A 37 2.30 -6.97 -3.73
N ASN A 38 1.62 -7.53 -4.73
CA ASN A 38 0.61 -6.84 -5.54
C ASN A 38 -0.78 -6.78 -4.86
N GLU A 39 -0.99 -7.48 -3.75
CA GLU A 39 -2.26 -7.50 -3.00
C GLU A 39 -2.21 -6.64 -1.73
N ILE A 40 -1.03 -6.19 -1.31
CA ILE A 40 -0.85 -5.40 -0.10
C ILE A 40 -0.85 -3.92 -0.47
N TYR A 41 -1.67 -3.12 0.21
CA TYR A 41 -1.79 -1.68 0.03
C TYR A 41 -2.38 -1.03 1.29
N PHE A 42 -2.13 0.26 1.49
CA PHE A 42 -2.66 1.02 2.63
C PHE A 42 -4.05 1.57 2.38
N LEU A 43 -4.29 1.99 1.14
CA LEU A 43 -5.53 2.62 0.74
C LEU A 43 -5.88 2.17 -0.66
N GLN A 44 -7.14 1.88 -0.89
CA GLN A 44 -7.73 1.74 -2.21
C GLN A 44 -8.85 2.77 -2.33
N ALA A 45 -8.87 3.52 -3.43
CA ALA A 45 -9.93 4.47 -3.72
C ALA A 45 -10.38 4.34 -5.18
N ASP A 46 -11.67 4.58 -5.40
CA ASP A 46 -12.22 4.82 -6.73
C ASP A 46 -11.78 6.20 -7.20
N THR A 47 -10.99 6.23 -8.28
CA THR A 47 -10.44 7.44 -8.89
C THR A 47 -10.96 7.63 -10.31
N SER A 48 -12.00 6.89 -10.71
CA SER A 48 -12.58 6.94 -12.07
C SER A 48 -13.08 8.32 -12.51
N ASN A 49 -13.47 9.16 -11.56
CA ASN A 49 -13.94 10.53 -11.83
C ASN A 49 -12.80 11.57 -11.91
N LEU A 50 -11.55 11.16 -11.69
CA LEU A 50 -10.37 12.04 -11.75
C LEU A 50 -9.71 11.93 -13.14
N PRO A 51 -9.64 13.02 -13.92
CA PRO A 51 -8.93 13.01 -15.19
C PRO A 51 -7.46 12.65 -15.01
N GLY A 52 -6.96 11.68 -15.79
CA GLY A 52 -5.57 11.23 -15.73
C GLY A 52 -5.27 10.18 -14.65
N ALA A 53 -6.24 9.83 -13.81
CA ALA A 53 -6.13 8.72 -12.86
C ALA A 53 -6.66 7.41 -13.45
N PRO A 54 -6.19 6.24 -12.98
CA PRO A 54 -6.84 4.97 -13.26
C PRO A 54 -8.23 4.93 -12.61
N SER A 55 -9.07 3.96 -13.01
CA SER A 55 -10.40 3.77 -12.39
C SER A 55 -10.30 3.46 -10.90
N THR A 56 -9.32 2.67 -10.49
CA THR A 56 -9.04 2.38 -9.09
C THR A 56 -7.55 2.55 -8.85
N SER A 57 -7.23 3.34 -7.82
CA SER A 57 -5.87 3.59 -7.37
C SER A 57 -5.63 2.90 -6.03
N ARG A 58 -4.46 2.28 -5.88
CA ARG A 58 -3.97 1.69 -4.63
C ARG A 58 -2.67 2.36 -4.20
N TRP A 59 -2.62 2.81 -2.96
CA TRP A 59 -1.43 3.44 -2.38
C TRP A 59 -0.60 2.42 -1.62
N THR A 60 0.69 2.41 -1.89
CA THR A 60 1.69 1.56 -1.23
C THR A 60 2.77 2.43 -0.58
N PHE A 61 3.85 1.86 -0.06
CA PHE A 61 4.97 2.66 0.47
C PHE A 61 5.77 3.37 -0.62
N TRP A 62 5.61 2.93 -1.87
CA TRP A 62 6.47 3.33 -2.99
C TRP A 62 5.72 4.06 -4.10
N ASN A 63 4.47 3.70 -4.34
CA ASN A 63 3.74 4.27 -5.47
C ASN A 63 2.22 4.13 -5.35
N ILE A 64 1.57 4.85 -6.26
CA ILE A 64 0.16 4.71 -6.60
C ILE A 64 0.07 3.75 -7.78
N CYS A 65 -0.58 2.62 -7.56
CA CYS A 65 -0.71 1.57 -8.56
C CYS A 65 -2.14 1.56 -9.09
N SER A 66 -2.29 1.33 -10.40
CA SER A 66 -3.59 0.99 -10.97
C SER A 66 -3.96 -0.44 -10.60
N VAL A 67 -5.24 -0.78 -10.71
CA VAL A 67 -5.72 -2.15 -10.46
C VAL A 67 -6.14 -2.81 -11.78
N SER A 68 -5.61 -3.99 -12.05
CA SER A 68 -6.06 -4.88 -13.14
C SER A 68 -6.31 -6.27 -12.56
N ASP A 69 -7.47 -6.86 -12.87
CA ASP A 69 -7.84 -8.22 -12.45
C ASP A 69 -7.77 -8.47 -10.92
N GLY A 70 -7.93 -7.40 -10.13
CA GLY A 70 -7.83 -7.45 -8.66
C GLY A 70 -6.43 -7.22 -8.10
N ASP A 71 -5.41 -7.18 -8.97
CA ASP A 71 -4.01 -7.03 -8.62
C ASP A 71 -3.51 -5.60 -8.85
N SER A 72 -2.58 -5.16 -7.99
CA SER A 72 -1.91 -3.87 -8.17
C SER A 72 -0.88 -3.98 -9.30
N GLN A 73 -1.03 -3.12 -10.31
CA GLN A 73 -0.11 -2.97 -11.42
C GLN A 73 0.78 -1.76 -11.14
N CYS A 74 1.85 -2.02 -10.39
CA CYS A 74 2.84 -1.02 -10.02
C CYS A 74 3.91 -0.93 -11.13
N GLY A 75 4.29 0.30 -11.47
CA GLY A 75 5.34 0.59 -12.44
C GLY A 75 6.74 0.49 -11.82
N SER A 76 7.65 1.36 -12.26
CA SER A 76 8.97 1.47 -11.64
C SER A 76 8.87 1.88 -10.17
N VAL A 77 9.63 1.20 -9.32
CA VAL A 77 9.72 1.52 -7.89
C VAL A 77 10.47 2.83 -7.70
N HIS A 78 9.85 3.75 -6.98
CA HIS A 78 10.45 5.00 -6.52
C HIS A 78 9.93 5.29 -5.10
N PRO A 79 10.52 6.23 -4.34
CA PRO A 79 9.88 6.73 -3.13
C PRO A 79 8.50 7.27 -3.46
N ASP A 80 7.49 6.97 -2.65
CA ASP A 80 6.14 7.49 -2.88
C ASP A 80 6.10 9.00 -2.68
N PHE A 81 5.10 9.62 -3.29
CA PHE A 81 4.81 11.03 -3.13
C PHE A 81 3.79 11.23 -2.01
N PRO A 82 3.72 12.43 -1.41
CA PRO A 82 2.61 12.75 -0.53
C PRO A 82 1.28 12.53 -1.25
N PHE A 83 0.25 12.20 -0.47
CA PHE A 83 -1.12 12.06 -0.96
C PHE A 83 -1.63 13.44 -1.42
N ASP A 84 -1.36 13.76 -2.68
CA ASP A 84 -1.53 15.08 -3.29
C ASP A 84 -2.05 14.91 -4.74
N PRO A 85 -3.34 14.58 -4.91
CA PRO A 85 -3.95 14.37 -6.23
C PRO A 85 -3.69 15.51 -7.24
N PRO A 86 -3.72 16.80 -6.84
CA PRO A 86 -3.41 17.93 -7.74
C PRO A 86 -1.98 17.97 -8.29
N SER A 87 -1.00 17.41 -7.59
CA SER A 87 0.38 17.39 -8.05
C SER A 87 0.54 16.60 -9.35
N SER A 88 1.44 17.08 -10.22
CA SER A 88 1.83 16.38 -11.45
C SER A 88 2.48 15.01 -11.20
N ARG A 89 2.83 14.70 -9.94
CA ARG A 89 3.39 13.41 -9.52
C ARG A 89 2.30 12.38 -9.20
N ASN A 90 1.07 12.82 -8.96
CA ASN A 90 -0.12 11.97 -8.77
C ASN A 90 -0.94 11.98 -10.07
N PHE A 91 -1.99 12.83 -10.13
CA PHE A 91 -2.93 12.87 -11.25
C PHE A 91 -2.89 14.21 -12.00
N GLY A 92 -2.24 15.24 -11.44
CA GLY A 92 -2.09 16.54 -12.10
C GLY A 92 -3.41 17.27 -12.36
N THR A 93 -4.43 17.04 -11.52
CA THR A 93 -5.77 17.59 -11.70
C THR A 93 -6.37 18.08 -10.40
N THR A 94 -7.12 19.18 -10.46
CA THR A 94 -8.00 19.65 -9.38
C THR A 94 -9.46 19.29 -9.64
N THR A 95 -9.77 18.75 -10.81
CA THR A 95 -11.14 18.40 -11.21
C THR A 95 -11.61 17.19 -10.43
N ASN A 96 -12.74 17.31 -9.72
CA ASN A 96 -13.33 16.26 -8.87
C ASN A 96 -12.44 15.79 -7.71
N VAL A 97 -11.36 16.50 -7.40
CA VAL A 97 -10.57 16.28 -6.18
C VAL A 97 -11.32 16.93 -5.00
N PRO A 98 -11.46 16.24 -3.85
CA PRO A 98 -12.05 16.86 -2.66
C PRO A 98 -11.29 18.11 -2.23
N GLY A 99 -11.99 19.21 -1.94
CA GLY A 99 -11.37 20.51 -1.64
C GLY A 99 -10.36 20.49 -0.49
N ALA A 100 -10.43 19.52 0.43
CA ALA A 100 -9.44 19.33 1.50
C ALA A 100 -8.04 18.96 0.99
N PHE A 101 -7.92 18.42 -0.23
CA PHE A 101 -6.66 18.12 -0.90
C PHE A 101 -6.23 19.21 -1.88
N ILE A 102 -7.06 20.23 -2.09
CA ILE A 102 -6.75 21.38 -2.94
C ILE A 102 -6.32 22.52 -2.00
N GLY A 103 -5.00 22.61 -1.78
CA GLY A 103 -4.34 23.60 -0.92
C GLY A 103 -3.58 24.65 -1.73
#